data_AF-A0A9D5VLQ5-F1
#
_entry.id   AF-A0A9D5VLQ5-F1
#
_cell.length_a   1.000
_cell.length_b   1.000
_cell.length_c   1.000
_cell.angle_alpha   90.00
_cell.angle_beta   90.00
_cell.angle_gamma   90.00
#
_symmetry.space_group_name_H-M   'P 1'
#
loop_
_entity.id
_entity.type
_entity.pdbx_description
1 polymer ?
#
loop_
_entity_poly.entity_id
_entity_poly.type
_entity_poly.pdbx_seq_one_letter_code
_entity_poly.pdbx_strand_id
1 'polypeptide(L)'
;MNKFLALPAQNTKATKSIDDDKTEHLTRKIFKIEWRNYFPDNDKFFEEYGFRVGGELEALAFLKRSQQNAIGNNFFYNSSNEYKSDYYKYVIDHFVFTYRDEIIGYLSGNVYDWGSYYLRYCLIEKAHRGKNLFEAAAKRVIEILEQHQVERIEAHISVNNQKQMIRLCRMGFSVSGTVATDRWGVLTSLTKFNNNKANEVFNTQFCL
;
A
#
# COMPACT_ATOMS: atom_id res chain seq x y z
N MET A 1 -27.82 29.39 2.62
CA MET A 1 -28.42 28.04 2.68
C MET A 1 -28.08 27.34 1.37
N ASN A 2 -26.87 26.74 1.27
CA ASN A 2 -26.35 26.18 0.01
C ASN A 2 -26.76 24.71 -0.11
N LYS A 3 -27.64 24.41 -1.07
CA LYS A 3 -27.96 23.05 -1.50
C LYS A 3 -26.74 22.49 -2.25
N PHE A 4 -25.91 21.71 -1.57
CA PHE A 4 -24.97 20.83 -2.25
C PHE A 4 -25.77 19.70 -2.90
N LEU A 5 -25.73 19.67 -4.23
CA LEU A 5 -26.25 18.57 -5.05
C LEU A 5 -25.48 17.30 -4.67
N ALA A 6 -26.19 16.33 -4.06
CA ALA A 6 -25.68 14.98 -3.92
C ALA A 6 -25.55 14.38 -5.32
N LEU A 7 -24.32 14.15 -5.77
CA LEU A 7 -24.07 13.37 -6.99
C LEU A 7 -24.42 11.89 -6.70
N PRO A 8 -25.09 11.19 -7.62
CA PRO A 8 -25.47 9.81 -7.43
C PRO A 8 -24.21 8.92 -7.31
N ALA A 9 -24.25 7.99 -6.36
CA ALA A 9 -23.25 6.94 -6.22
C ALA A 9 -23.12 6.19 -7.54
N GLN A 10 -22.00 6.35 -8.23
CA GLN A 10 -21.70 5.56 -9.42
C GLN A 10 -21.45 4.11 -8.97
N ASN A 11 -22.38 3.24 -9.37
CA ASN A 11 -22.38 1.82 -9.11
C ASN A 11 -21.22 1.17 -9.87
N THR A 12 -20.04 1.10 -9.26
CA THR A 12 -18.87 0.40 -9.82
C THR A 12 -19.04 -1.10 -9.64
N LYS A 13 -19.87 -1.72 -10.49
CA LYS A 13 -19.76 -3.17 -10.68
C LYS A 13 -18.36 -3.47 -11.21
N ALA A 14 -17.63 -4.28 -10.45
CA ALA A 14 -16.30 -4.76 -10.80
C ALA A 14 -16.32 -5.36 -12.22
N THR A 15 -15.79 -4.61 -13.18
CA THR A 15 -15.38 -5.15 -14.46
C THR A 15 -14.30 -6.19 -14.14
N LYS A 16 -14.57 -7.47 -14.40
CA LYS A 16 -13.54 -8.52 -14.34
C LYS A 16 -12.31 -7.99 -15.08
N SER A 17 -11.14 -7.97 -14.41
CA SER A 17 -9.88 -7.53 -14.99
C SER A 17 -9.48 -8.51 -16.09
N ILE A 18 -9.93 -8.22 -17.31
CA ILE A 18 -9.53 -8.92 -18.52
C ILE A 18 -8.06 -8.52 -18.76
N ASP A 19 -7.16 -9.51 -18.75
CA ASP A 19 -5.73 -9.48 -19.16
C ASP A 19 -4.58 -9.24 -18.15
N ASP A 20 -4.77 -9.31 -16.82
CA ASP A 20 -3.62 -9.27 -15.88
C ASP A 20 -2.90 -10.61 -15.66
N ASP A 21 -3.45 -11.74 -16.13
CA ASP A 21 -3.01 -13.10 -15.75
C ASP A 21 -1.66 -13.53 -16.38
N LYS A 22 -1.06 -12.71 -17.25
CA LYS A 22 0.24 -12.97 -17.90
C LYS A 22 1.31 -11.93 -17.60
N THR A 23 1.00 -10.90 -16.83
CA THR A 23 1.95 -9.82 -16.54
C THR A 23 2.88 -10.24 -15.40
N GLU A 24 4.16 -10.49 -15.70
CA GLU A 24 5.12 -10.93 -14.69
C GLU A 24 5.61 -9.74 -13.85
N HIS A 25 5.04 -9.57 -12.66
CA HIS A 25 5.45 -8.55 -11.68
C HIS A 25 6.89 -8.75 -11.17
N LEU A 26 7.56 -7.65 -10.86
CA LEU A 26 8.95 -7.69 -10.36
C LEU A 26 9.09 -8.49 -9.06
N THR A 27 8.11 -8.43 -8.17
CA THR A 27 8.08 -9.20 -6.92
C THR A 27 8.09 -10.71 -7.18
N ARG A 28 7.37 -11.17 -8.20
CA ARG A 28 7.41 -12.57 -8.64
C ARG A 28 8.77 -12.97 -9.19
N LYS A 29 9.43 -12.08 -9.95
CA LYS A 29 10.76 -12.35 -10.51
C LYS A 29 11.83 -12.50 -9.43
N ILE A 30 11.87 -11.55 -8.51
CA ILE A 30 12.96 -11.42 -7.53
C ILE A 30 12.68 -12.31 -6.30
N PHE A 31 11.50 -12.18 -5.70
CA PHE A 31 11.16 -12.87 -4.45
C PHE A 31 10.37 -14.16 -4.64
N LYS A 32 10.01 -14.52 -5.89
CA LYS A 32 9.19 -15.72 -6.18
C LYS A 32 7.81 -15.70 -5.51
N ILE A 33 7.31 -14.51 -5.21
CA ILE A 33 5.99 -14.30 -4.61
C ILE A 33 4.95 -14.13 -5.72
N GLU A 34 3.96 -15.01 -5.74
CA GLU A 34 2.72 -14.85 -6.51
C GLU A 34 1.60 -14.45 -5.56
N TRP A 35 1.32 -13.15 -5.46
CA TRP A 35 0.42 -12.60 -4.43
C TRP A 35 -0.98 -13.21 -4.44
N ARG A 36 -1.50 -13.58 -5.62
CA ARG A 36 -2.83 -14.19 -5.75
C ARG A 36 -2.94 -15.54 -5.05
N ASN A 37 -1.83 -16.27 -4.88
CA ASN A 37 -1.80 -17.51 -4.10
C ASN A 37 -2.01 -17.26 -2.60
N TYR A 38 -1.69 -16.05 -2.14
CA TYR A 38 -1.78 -15.68 -0.72
C TYR A 38 -3.00 -14.83 -0.40
N PHE A 39 -3.65 -14.22 -1.40
CA PHE A 39 -4.79 -13.33 -1.23
C PHE A 39 -5.87 -13.65 -2.28
N PRO A 40 -6.64 -14.74 -2.11
CA PRO A 40 -7.71 -15.09 -3.04
C PRO A 40 -8.79 -14.00 -3.09
N ASP A 41 -9.53 -13.90 -4.21
CA ASP A 41 -10.46 -12.79 -4.44
C ASP A 41 -11.61 -12.71 -3.41
N ASN A 42 -11.92 -13.81 -2.74
CA ASN A 42 -12.95 -13.92 -1.70
C ASN A 42 -12.38 -13.88 -0.27
N ASP A 43 -11.12 -13.49 -0.10
CA ASP A 43 -10.45 -13.43 1.19
C ASP A 43 -11.02 -12.32 2.06
N LYS A 44 -11.44 -12.69 3.26
CA LYS A 44 -12.09 -11.83 4.24
C LYS A 44 -11.23 -11.72 5.48
N PHE A 45 -10.89 -10.51 5.88
CA PHE A 45 -10.23 -10.27 7.17
C PHE A 45 -11.22 -10.31 8.33
N PHE A 46 -12.38 -9.68 8.15
CA PHE A 46 -13.39 -9.51 9.19
C PHE A 46 -14.77 -9.45 8.55
N GLU A 47 -15.72 -10.30 8.93
CA GLU A 47 -17.15 -10.20 8.52
C GLU A 47 -17.39 -9.87 7.03
N GLU A 48 -17.55 -8.56 6.73
CA GLU A 48 -17.86 -7.97 5.42
C GLU A 48 -16.65 -7.29 4.75
N TYR A 49 -15.51 -7.19 5.44
CA TYR A 49 -14.25 -6.61 4.97
C TYR A 49 -13.35 -7.66 4.34
N GLY A 50 -12.88 -7.36 3.13
CA GLY A 50 -11.93 -8.20 2.41
C GLY A 50 -10.66 -7.46 2.03
N PHE A 51 -9.71 -8.24 1.56
CA PHE A 51 -8.44 -7.75 1.02
C PHE A 51 -7.91 -8.73 0.01
N ARG A 52 -7.64 -8.24 -1.19
CA ARG A 52 -7.21 -9.05 -2.32
C ARG A 52 -6.19 -8.31 -3.16
N VAL A 53 -5.54 -9.05 -4.05
CA VAL A 53 -4.77 -8.45 -5.14
C VAL A 53 -5.73 -7.66 -6.03
N GLY A 54 -5.36 -6.42 -6.33
CA GLY A 54 -6.07 -5.55 -7.26
C GLY A 54 -5.27 -5.30 -8.53
N GLY A 55 -5.92 -4.70 -9.53
CA GLY A 55 -5.24 -4.19 -10.73
C GLY A 55 -4.87 -2.71 -10.61
N GLU A 56 -3.97 -2.24 -11.48
CA GLU A 56 -3.62 -0.81 -11.58
C GLU A 56 -4.86 0.06 -11.80
N LEU A 57 -5.76 -0.36 -12.70
CA LEU A 57 -6.97 0.39 -13.03
C LEU A 57 -7.91 0.55 -11.83
N GLU A 58 -8.01 -0.47 -10.98
CA GLU A 58 -8.81 -0.42 -9.75
C GLU A 58 -8.21 0.58 -8.76
N ALA A 59 -6.90 0.53 -8.54
CA ALA A 59 -6.18 1.46 -7.69
C ALA A 59 -6.30 2.91 -8.19
N LEU A 60 -6.14 3.13 -9.50
CA LEU A 60 -6.30 4.45 -10.12
C LEU A 60 -7.73 4.98 -10.02
N ALA A 61 -8.74 4.13 -10.24
CA ALA A 61 -10.14 4.50 -10.09
C ALA A 61 -10.45 4.95 -8.65
N PHE A 62 -9.96 4.20 -7.66
CA PHE A 62 -10.08 4.56 -6.25
C PHE A 62 -9.38 5.89 -5.93
N LEU A 63 -8.14 6.07 -6.39
CA LEU A 63 -7.38 7.30 -6.16
C LEU A 63 -8.06 8.53 -6.76
N LYS A 64 -8.55 8.43 -8.00
CA LYS A 64 -9.30 9.52 -8.66
C LYS A 64 -10.54 9.91 -7.83
N ARG A 65 -11.33 8.92 -7.39
CA ARG A 65 -12.51 9.14 -6.54
C ARG A 65 -12.13 9.79 -5.21
N SER A 66 -11.08 9.30 -4.55
CA SER A 66 -10.65 9.86 -3.26
C SER A 66 -10.07 11.26 -3.37
N GLN A 67 -9.39 11.60 -4.48
CA GLN A 67 -8.79 12.92 -4.71
C GLN A 67 -9.84 13.96 -5.07
N GLN A 68 -10.88 13.61 -5.84
CA GLN A 68 -12.00 14.52 -6.11
C GLN A 68 -12.69 15.02 -4.82
N ASN A 69 -12.63 14.21 -3.76
CA ASN A 69 -13.18 14.55 -2.44
C ASN A 69 -12.21 15.33 -1.54
N ALA A 70 -10.94 15.47 -1.93
CA ALA A 70 -9.94 16.28 -1.21
C ALA A 70 -9.89 17.68 -1.84
N ILE A 71 -10.22 18.70 -1.04
CA ILE A 71 -10.31 20.10 -1.46
C ILE A 71 -8.98 20.57 -2.06
N GLY A 72 -8.97 20.94 -3.35
CA GLY A 72 -7.84 21.61 -4.02
C GLY A 72 -7.07 20.74 -5.02
N ASN A 73 -7.64 20.59 -6.23
CA ASN A 73 -6.99 19.95 -7.37
C ASN A 73 -5.72 20.69 -7.79
N ASN A 74 -4.60 19.95 -7.86
CA ASN A 74 -3.45 20.08 -8.79
C ASN A 74 -2.11 19.59 -8.21
N PHE A 75 -2.09 19.02 -7.00
CA PHE A 75 -0.84 18.51 -6.42
C PHE A 75 -0.21 17.33 -7.21
N PHE A 76 -0.93 16.73 -8.16
CA PHE A 76 -0.63 15.39 -8.68
C PHE A 76 -0.52 15.19 -10.19
N TYR A 77 -0.63 16.25 -11.00
CA TYR A 77 -0.63 16.10 -12.45
C TYR A 77 0.74 16.40 -13.07
N ASN A 78 1.68 15.45 -12.93
CA ASN A 78 2.72 15.29 -13.96
C ASN A 78 2.12 14.46 -15.09
N SER A 79 2.34 14.89 -16.33
CA SER A 79 1.88 14.20 -17.55
C SER A 79 2.16 12.70 -17.47
N SER A 80 1.15 11.88 -17.75
CA SER A 80 1.34 10.44 -17.91
C SER A 80 2.17 10.21 -19.16
N ASN A 81 3.35 9.63 -19.02
CA ASN A 81 4.06 9.02 -20.13
C ASN A 81 3.98 7.48 -20.00
N GLU A 82 4.30 6.79 -21.08
CA GLU A 82 4.23 5.33 -21.17
C GLU A 82 5.06 4.65 -20.06
N TYR A 83 6.27 5.14 -19.79
CA TYR A 83 7.16 4.62 -18.74
C TYR A 83 6.54 4.65 -17.33
N LYS A 84 5.77 5.70 -17.02
CA LYS A 84 5.07 5.79 -15.75
C LYS A 84 3.98 4.72 -15.66
N SER A 85 3.24 4.49 -16.74
CA SER A 85 2.24 3.42 -16.80
C SER A 85 2.89 2.05 -16.62
N ASP A 86 3.98 1.79 -17.35
CA ASP A 86 4.74 0.54 -17.25
C ASP A 86 5.25 0.31 -15.83
N TYR A 87 5.76 1.35 -15.16
CA TYR A 87 6.17 1.24 -13.76
C TYR A 87 5.01 0.80 -12.85
N TYR A 88 3.83 1.42 -12.97
CA TYR A 88 2.67 1.03 -12.17
C TYR A 88 2.14 -0.36 -12.52
N LYS A 89 2.28 -0.79 -13.77
CA LYS A 89 1.82 -2.10 -14.23
C LYS A 89 2.76 -3.24 -13.82
N TYR A 90 4.07 -3.07 -13.99
CA TYR A 90 5.04 -4.17 -13.84
C TYR A 90 5.79 -4.18 -12.51
N VAL A 91 5.90 -3.03 -11.84
CA VAL A 91 6.74 -2.88 -10.63
C VAL A 91 5.91 -2.76 -9.37
N ILE A 92 4.75 -2.11 -9.44
CA ILE A 92 3.89 -1.92 -8.28
C ILE A 92 2.97 -3.13 -8.10
N ASP A 93 2.97 -3.68 -6.90
CA ASP A 93 1.94 -4.61 -6.45
C ASP A 93 0.78 -3.81 -5.88
N HIS A 94 -0.42 -4.07 -6.41
CA HIS A 94 -1.64 -3.40 -5.97
C HIS A 94 -2.49 -4.35 -5.16
N PHE A 95 -2.96 -3.87 -4.02
CA PHE A 95 -3.93 -4.55 -3.18
C PHE A 95 -5.10 -3.61 -2.92
N VAL A 96 -6.29 -4.17 -2.81
CA VAL A 96 -7.51 -3.40 -2.54
C VAL A 96 -8.17 -3.88 -1.27
N PHE A 97 -8.66 -2.94 -0.48
CA PHE A 97 -9.55 -3.21 0.65
C PHE A 97 -10.98 -3.19 0.14
N THR A 98 -11.77 -4.18 0.52
CA THR A 98 -13.18 -4.27 0.13
C THR A 98 -14.10 -4.24 1.33
N TYR A 99 -15.32 -3.74 1.12
CA TYR A 99 -16.43 -3.82 2.07
C TYR A 99 -17.71 -4.11 1.28
N ARG A 100 -18.37 -5.24 1.53
CA ARG A 100 -19.56 -5.68 0.77
C ARG A 100 -19.35 -5.58 -0.75
N ASP A 101 -18.23 -6.11 -1.22
CA ASP A 101 -17.79 -6.12 -2.63
C ASP A 101 -17.43 -4.76 -3.25
N GLU A 102 -17.49 -3.66 -2.48
CA GLU A 102 -17.03 -2.34 -2.92
C GLU A 102 -15.57 -2.09 -2.50
N ILE A 103 -14.76 -1.51 -3.39
CA ILE A 103 -13.40 -1.08 -3.05
C ILE A 103 -13.49 0.17 -2.17
N ILE A 104 -12.97 0.08 -0.94
CA ILE A 104 -12.97 1.17 0.07
C ILE A 104 -11.57 1.67 0.39
N GLY A 105 -10.55 1.10 -0.25
CA GLY A 105 -9.16 1.42 0.03
C GLY A 105 -8.21 0.71 -0.90
N TYR A 106 -6.96 1.13 -0.85
CA TYR A 106 -5.87 0.43 -1.50
C TYR A 106 -4.60 0.45 -0.65
N LEU A 107 -3.77 -0.58 -0.85
CA LEU A 107 -2.40 -0.67 -0.39
C LEU A 107 -1.54 -0.97 -1.62
N SER A 108 -0.37 -0.37 -1.72
CA SER A 108 0.61 -0.78 -2.71
C SER A 108 1.99 -0.88 -2.10
N GLY A 109 2.77 -1.80 -2.65
CA GLY A 109 4.20 -1.88 -2.42
C GLY A 109 4.93 -2.25 -3.70
N ASN A 110 6.25 -2.36 -3.61
CA ASN A 110 7.08 -2.79 -4.72
C ASN A 110 8.42 -3.29 -4.22
N VAL A 111 9.11 -4.07 -5.05
CA VAL A 111 10.54 -4.34 -4.85
C VAL A 111 11.30 -3.01 -4.90
N TYR A 112 12.10 -2.74 -3.87
CA TYR A 112 12.93 -1.54 -3.77
C TYR A 112 14.36 -1.81 -4.20
N ASP A 113 14.91 -2.93 -3.71
CA ASP A 113 16.18 -3.51 -4.15
C ASP A 113 16.12 -5.05 -4.03
N TRP A 114 17.26 -5.72 -4.25
CA TRP A 114 17.35 -7.19 -4.26
C TRP A 114 16.97 -7.89 -2.95
N GLY A 115 16.93 -7.18 -1.83
CA GLY A 115 16.57 -7.72 -0.51
C GLY A 115 15.43 -6.97 0.17
N SER A 116 14.88 -5.93 -0.47
CA SER A 116 13.98 -4.98 0.21
C SER A 116 12.66 -4.81 -0.51
N TYR A 117 11.59 -4.84 0.27
CA TYR A 117 10.25 -4.50 -0.18
C TYR A 117 9.81 -3.17 0.40
N TYR A 118 9.30 -2.27 -0.44
CA TYR A 118 8.86 -0.95 -0.02
C TYR A 118 7.33 -0.87 0.03
N LEU A 119 6.77 -0.68 1.23
CA LEU A 119 5.37 -0.34 1.43
C LEU A 119 5.15 1.13 1.07
N ARG A 120 4.57 1.35 -0.10
CA ARG A 120 4.58 2.65 -0.79
C ARG A 120 3.43 3.55 -0.37
N TYR A 121 2.21 3.04 -0.42
CA TYR A 121 1.01 3.84 -0.18
C TYR A 121 -0.07 2.99 0.47
N CYS A 122 -0.77 3.58 1.44
CA CYS A 122 -2.02 3.03 1.95
C CYS A 122 -3.04 4.15 2.08
N LEU A 123 -4.22 3.93 1.52
CA LEU A 123 -5.35 4.83 1.63
C LEU A 123 -6.61 4.03 1.88
N ILE A 124 -7.34 4.38 2.93
CA ILE A 124 -8.64 3.80 3.27
C ILE A 124 -9.62 4.96 3.41
N GLU A 125 -10.84 4.79 2.90
CA GLU A 125 -11.91 5.76 3.03
C GLU A 125 -12.20 6.09 4.49
N LYS A 126 -12.53 7.35 4.76
CA LYS A 126 -12.67 7.88 6.13
C LYS A 126 -13.66 7.07 6.98
N ALA A 127 -14.77 6.61 6.39
CA ALA A 127 -15.81 5.82 7.05
C ALA A 127 -15.34 4.40 7.48
N HIS A 128 -14.23 3.92 6.93
CA HIS A 128 -13.69 2.59 7.21
C HIS A 128 -12.36 2.62 7.98
N ARG A 129 -11.87 3.80 8.37
CA ARG A 129 -10.66 3.94 9.19
C ARG A 129 -10.92 3.54 10.64
N GLY A 130 -9.85 3.15 11.34
CA GLY A 130 -9.91 2.78 12.77
C GLY A 130 -10.38 1.34 13.03
N LYS A 131 -10.62 0.56 11.99
CA LYS A 131 -11.08 -0.85 12.04
C LYS A 131 -9.94 -1.87 11.92
N ASN A 132 -8.70 -1.46 12.22
CA ASN A 132 -7.47 -2.27 12.09
C ASN A 132 -7.21 -2.92 10.71
N LEU A 133 -7.92 -2.49 9.66
CA LEU A 133 -7.79 -3.04 8.30
C LEU A 133 -6.35 -2.99 7.78
N PHE A 134 -5.68 -1.84 7.91
CA PHE A 134 -4.29 -1.70 7.50
C PHE A 134 -3.36 -2.64 8.26
N GLU A 135 -3.53 -2.75 9.58
CA GLU A 135 -2.65 -3.57 10.42
C GLU A 135 -2.79 -5.06 10.08
N ALA A 136 -4.03 -5.53 9.89
CA ALA A 136 -4.29 -6.89 9.44
C ALA A 136 -3.68 -7.19 8.07
N ALA A 137 -3.87 -6.28 7.10
CA ALA A 137 -3.30 -6.41 5.76
C ALA A 137 -1.78 -6.41 5.77
N ALA A 138 -1.20 -5.38 6.40
CA ALA A 138 0.24 -5.19 6.41
C ALA A 138 0.93 -6.34 7.16
N LYS A 139 0.36 -6.85 8.26
CA LYS A 139 0.90 -8.00 8.98
C LYS A 139 0.98 -9.23 8.07
N ARG A 140 -0.09 -9.55 7.34
CA ARG A 140 -0.09 -10.69 6.42
C ARG A 140 0.88 -10.52 5.26
N VAL A 141 0.95 -9.32 4.67
CA VAL A 141 1.95 -9.00 3.63
C VAL A 141 3.37 -9.20 4.17
N ILE A 142 3.66 -8.69 5.37
CA ILE A 142 4.95 -8.83 6.04
C ILE A 142 5.29 -10.30 6.30
N GLU A 143 4.36 -11.09 6.82
CA GLU A 143 4.55 -12.53 7.07
C GLU A 143 4.91 -13.29 5.78
N ILE A 144 4.26 -12.95 4.66
CA ILE A 144 4.58 -13.56 3.35
C ILE A 144 5.99 -13.14 2.91
N LEU A 145 6.35 -11.86 3.04
CA LEU A 145 7.70 -11.37 2.70
C LEU A 145 8.77 -12.06 3.56
N GLU A 146 8.51 -12.26 4.85
CA GLU A 146 9.37 -13.01 5.76
C GLU A 146 9.54 -14.47 5.32
N GLN A 147 8.44 -15.16 4.96
CA GLN A 147 8.47 -16.54 4.44
C GLN A 147 9.30 -16.68 3.16
N HIS A 148 9.33 -15.65 2.33
CA HIS A 148 10.11 -15.58 1.09
C HIS A 148 11.50 -14.95 1.26
N GLN A 149 11.99 -14.85 2.51
CA GLN A 149 13.35 -14.41 2.83
C GLN A 149 13.68 -13.00 2.34
N VAL A 150 12.67 -12.12 2.22
CA VAL A 150 12.92 -10.69 2.02
C VAL A 150 13.63 -10.17 3.26
N GLU A 151 14.78 -9.53 3.10
CA GLU A 151 15.68 -9.18 4.21
C GLU A 151 15.11 -8.03 5.05
N ARG A 152 14.50 -7.05 4.40
CA ARG A 152 13.91 -5.88 5.07
C ARG A 152 12.71 -5.30 4.33
N ILE A 153 11.88 -4.60 5.11
CA ILE A 153 10.68 -3.93 4.63
C ILE A 153 10.80 -2.46 4.98
N GLU A 154 10.63 -1.61 3.98
CA GLU A 154 10.79 -0.15 4.11
C GLU A 154 9.44 0.55 3.95
N ALA A 155 9.26 1.66 4.66
CA ALA A 155 8.11 2.53 4.52
C ALA A 155 8.52 3.99 4.76
N HIS A 156 7.86 4.92 4.07
CA HIS A 156 7.98 6.35 4.35
C HIS A 156 6.66 6.91 4.85
N ILE A 157 6.72 7.68 5.93
CA ILE A 157 5.54 8.30 6.55
C ILE A 157 5.80 9.78 6.78
N SER A 158 4.81 10.64 6.51
CA SER A 158 4.88 12.05 6.90
C SER A 158 5.07 12.18 8.40
N VAL A 159 6.00 13.04 8.83
CA VAL A 159 6.27 13.31 10.26
C VAL A 159 5.01 13.73 11.04
N ASN A 160 4.00 14.27 10.34
CA ASN A 160 2.72 14.68 10.93
C ASN A 160 1.73 13.52 11.11
N ASN A 161 1.97 12.36 10.50
CA ASN A 161 1.11 11.18 10.61
C ASN A 161 1.59 10.25 11.74
N GLN A 162 1.63 10.80 12.96
CA GLN A 162 2.10 10.09 14.16
C GLN A 162 1.32 8.80 14.43
N LYS A 163 0.00 8.80 14.14
CA LYS A 163 -0.85 7.60 14.32
C LYS A 163 -0.36 6.42 13.49
N GLN A 164 0.03 6.66 12.25
CA GLN A 164 0.53 5.60 11.38
C GLN A 164 1.96 5.19 11.75
N MET A 165 2.80 6.15 12.15
CA MET A 165 4.15 5.87 12.66
C MET A 165 4.11 4.93 13.88
N ILE A 166 3.28 5.25 14.88
CA ILE A 166 3.10 4.40 16.08
C ILE A 166 2.66 2.98 15.70
N ARG A 167 1.75 2.84 14.71
CA ARG A 167 1.31 1.53 14.24
C ARG A 167 2.45 0.72 13.63
N LEU A 168 3.22 1.32 12.71
CA LEU A 168 4.35 0.62 12.12
C LEU A 168 5.41 0.26 13.16
N CYS A 169 5.70 1.14 14.12
CA CYS A 169 6.61 0.83 15.22
C CYS A 169 6.14 -0.37 16.05
N ARG A 170 4.84 -0.46 16.34
CA ARG A 170 4.24 -1.64 17.02
C ARG A 170 4.34 -2.92 16.19
N MET A 171 4.42 -2.80 14.86
CA MET A 171 4.66 -3.91 13.95
C MET A 171 6.16 -4.26 13.80
N GLY A 172 7.04 -3.63 14.57
CA GLY A 172 8.48 -3.91 14.58
C GLY A 172 9.30 -3.11 13.57
N PHE A 173 8.77 -2.00 13.04
CA PHE A 173 9.57 -1.05 12.27
C PHE A 173 10.34 -0.11 13.19
N SER A 174 11.63 0.07 12.93
CA SER A 174 12.46 1.09 13.57
C SER A 174 12.60 2.30 12.68
N VAL A 175 12.73 3.49 13.27
CA VAL A 175 13.09 4.71 12.53
C VAL A 175 14.52 4.57 12.03
N SER A 176 14.70 4.53 10.72
CA SER A 176 16.01 4.33 10.07
C SER A 176 16.57 5.62 9.45
N GLY A 177 15.76 6.67 9.35
CA GLY A 177 16.22 7.96 8.87
C GLY A 177 15.09 8.92 8.53
N THR A 178 15.43 9.95 7.76
CA THR A 178 14.49 10.93 7.21
C THR A 178 14.84 11.23 5.76
N VAL A 179 13.83 11.40 4.91
CA VAL A 179 14.00 11.84 3.53
C VAL A 179 13.23 13.13 3.30
N ALA A 180 13.90 14.15 2.75
CA ALA A 180 13.25 15.36 2.29
C ALA A 180 12.86 15.18 0.82
N THR A 181 11.60 15.47 0.51
CA THR A 181 11.07 15.35 -0.85
C THR A 181 10.36 16.64 -1.25
N ASP A 182 10.50 17.04 -2.51
CA ASP A 182 9.79 18.22 -3.03
C ASP A 182 8.27 18.02 -2.97
N ARG A 183 7.83 16.77 -3.13
CA ARG A 183 6.41 16.41 -3.22
C ARG A 183 5.73 16.25 -1.86
N TRP A 184 6.42 15.74 -0.86
CA TRP A 184 5.77 15.39 0.42
C TRP A 184 6.42 16.04 1.63
N GLY A 185 7.41 16.92 1.40
CA GLY A 185 8.23 17.49 2.45
C GLY A 185 9.08 16.41 3.11
N VAL A 186 9.30 16.57 4.42
CA VAL A 186 10.07 15.63 5.23
C VAL A 186 9.21 14.41 5.58
N LEU A 187 9.73 13.24 5.24
CA LEU A 187 9.19 11.94 5.60
C LEU A 187 10.16 11.22 6.54
N THR A 188 9.62 10.49 7.50
CA THR A 188 10.36 9.54 8.32
C THR A 188 10.50 8.22 7.54
N SER A 189 11.74 7.73 7.44
CA SER A 189 12.06 6.40 6.93
C SER A 189 11.96 5.39 8.06
N LEU A 190 11.20 4.33 7.81
CA LEU A 190 10.94 3.24 8.74
C LEU A 190 11.39 1.93 8.08
N THR A 191 12.16 1.13 8.82
CA THR A 191 12.65 -0.15 8.34
C THR A 191 12.32 -1.23 9.36
N LYS A 192 11.72 -2.32 8.88
CA LYS A 192 11.63 -3.58 9.62
C LYS A 192 12.66 -4.54 9.03
N PHE A 193 13.57 -5.03 9.87
CA PHE A 193 14.50 -6.08 9.50
C PHE A 193 13.89 -7.43 9.80
N ASN A 194 13.83 -8.32 8.81
CA ASN A 194 13.30 -9.67 8.97
C ASN A 194 14.38 -10.62 9.52
N ASN A 195 15.65 -10.25 9.40
CA ASN A 195 16.76 -10.93 10.05
C ASN A 195 16.94 -10.41 11.49
N ASN A 196 16.70 -11.26 12.49
CA ASN A 196 16.84 -10.92 13.91
C ASN A 196 18.22 -10.36 14.27
N LYS A 197 19.30 -10.89 13.67
CA LYS A 197 20.66 -10.39 13.91
C LYS A 197 20.85 -8.98 13.36
N ALA A 198 20.31 -8.70 12.17
CA ALA A 198 20.37 -7.35 11.60
C ALA A 198 19.57 -6.35 12.45
N ASN A 199 18.38 -6.77 12.92
CA ASN A 199 17.57 -5.97 13.83
C ASN A 199 18.29 -5.68 15.16
N GLU A 200 18.93 -6.69 15.75
CA GLU A 200 19.69 -6.55 16.99
C GLU A 200 20.89 -5.61 16.83
N VAL A 201 21.65 -5.76 15.73
CA VAL A 201 22.78 -4.87 15.42
C VAL A 201 22.28 -3.44 15.24
N PHE A 202 21.21 -3.24 14.48
CA PHE A 202 20.63 -1.92 14.27
C PHE A 202 20.20 -1.28 15.60
N ASN A 203 19.45 -2.04 16.42
CA ASN A 203 18.99 -1.54 17.70
C ASN A 203 20.17 -1.24 18.63
N THR A 204 21.17 -2.10 18.73
CA THR A 204 22.34 -1.87 19.60
C THR A 204 23.16 -0.65 19.18
N GLN A 205 23.27 -0.39 17.87
CA GLN A 205 24.10 0.71 17.35
C GLN A 205 23.37 2.06 17.34
N PHE A 206 22.06 2.05 17.08
CA PHE A 206 21.32 3.27 16.75
C PHE A 206 20.11 3.53 17.65
N CYS A 207 19.69 2.58 18.48
CA CYS A 207 18.60 2.75 19.44
C CYS A 207 19.17 2.66 20.87
N LEU A 208 18.89 3.67 21.69
CA LEU A 208 19.33 3.75 23.08
C LEU A 208 18.38 3.00 24.02
#